data_AF-A0A8S3C0H1-F1
#
_entry.id   AF-A0A8S3C0H1-F1
#
_cell.length_a   1.000
_cell.length_b   1.000
_cell.length_c   1.000
_cell.angle_alpha   90.00
_cell.angle_beta   90.00
_cell.angle_gamma   90.00
#
_symmetry.space_group_name_H-M   'P 1'
#
loop_
_entity.id
_entity.type
_entity.pdbx_description
1 polymer ?
#
loop_
_entity_poly.entity_id
_entity_poly.type
_entity_poly.pdbx_seq_one_letter_code
_entity_poly.pdbx_strand_id
1 'polypeptide(L)' 'QIGIYCNTTELEVYASRQRFNIRPFVKQIDTVSGEWPAQTNYLYLTYHADIDDVQPSTNEETPVLVLGSGVYRI' A
#
# COMPACT_ATOMS: atom_id res chain seq x y z
N GLN A 1 -7.82 3.47 -14.72
CA GLN A 1 -7.25 3.21 -16.07
C GLN A 1 -7.71 1.87 -16.64
N ILE A 2 -7.41 0.72 -16.01
CA ILE A 2 -7.80 -0.61 -16.53
C ILE A 2 -9.30 -0.70 -16.86
N GLY A 3 -10.19 -0.22 -15.99
CA GLY A 3 -11.64 -0.26 -16.25
C GLY A 3 -12.04 0.46 -17.55
N ILE A 4 -11.39 1.58 -17.87
CA ILE A 4 -11.62 2.32 -19.12
C ILE A 4 -11.25 1.44 -20.33
N TYR A 5 -10.08 0.78 -20.29
CA TYR A 5 -9.62 -0.08 -21.39
C TYR A 5 -10.40 -1.38 -21.52
N CYS A 6 -10.99 -1.87 -20.43
CA CYS A 6 -11.82 -3.07 -20.43
C CYS A 6 -13.31 -2.77 -20.65
N ASN A 7 -13.70 -1.50 -20.81
CA ASN A 7 -15.09 -1.06 -20.86
C ASN A 7 -15.92 -1.55 -19.64
N THR A 8 -15.31 -1.49 -18.45
CA THR A 8 -15.92 -1.86 -17.17
C THR A 8 -15.78 -0.73 -16.14
N THR A 9 -16.44 -0.87 -15.00
CA THR A 9 -16.29 0.06 -13.88
C THR A 9 -14.98 -0.19 -13.11
N GLU A 10 -14.53 0.82 -12.37
CA GLU A 10 -13.37 0.68 -11.45
C GLU A 10 -13.63 -0.35 -10.36
N LEU A 11 -14.86 -0.41 -9.84
CA LEU A 11 -15.28 -1.34 -8.81
C LEU A 11 -15.19 -2.80 -9.28
N GLU A 12 -15.58 -3.08 -10.52
CA GLU A 12 -15.48 -4.42 -11.11
C GLU A 12 -14.02 -4.87 -11.25
N VAL A 13 -13.13 -3.96 -11.66
CA VAL A 13 -11.69 -4.24 -11.73
C VAL A 13 -11.12 -4.47 -10.33
N TYR A 14 -11.48 -3.65 -9.35
CA TYR A 14 -11.07 -3.84 -7.95
C TYR A 14 -11.51 -5.21 -7.44
N ALA A 15 -12.78 -5.58 -7.61
CA ALA A 15 -13.30 -6.88 -7.20
C ALA A 15 -12.58 -8.03 -7.91
N SER A 16 -12.29 -7.90 -9.20
CA SER A 16 -11.52 -8.90 -9.95
C SER A 16 -10.11 -9.10 -9.38
N ARG A 17 -9.40 -8.01 -9.10
CA ARG A 17 -8.06 -8.05 -8.50
C ARG A 17 -8.07 -8.73 -7.14
N GLN A 18 -9.07 -8.45 -6.30
CA GLN A 18 -9.24 -9.14 -5.01
C GLN A 18 -9.44 -10.66 -5.19
N ARG A 19 -10.27 -11.09 -6.15
CA ARG A 19 -10.48 -12.53 -6.45
C ARG A 19 -9.21 -13.25 -6.87
N PHE A 20 -8.33 -12.57 -7.61
CA PHE A 20 -7.03 -13.11 -8.02
C PHE A 20 -5.92 -12.88 -6.99
N ASN A 21 -6.23 -12.33 -5.81
CA ASN A 21 -5.27 -11.96 -4.78
C ASN A 21 -4.16 -11.00 -5.29
N ILE A 22 -4.49 -10.15 -6.27
CA ILE A 22 -3.59 -9.14 -6.81
C ILE A 22 -3.72 -7.88 -5.95
N ARG A 23 -2.88 -7.78 -4.93
CA ARG A 23 -2.77 -6.63 -4.03
C ARG A 23 -1.34 -6.10 -3.99
N PRO A 24 -1.14 -4.81 -3.64
CA PRO A 24 0.19 -4.33 -3.33
C PRO A 24 0.65 -4.85 -1.96
N PHE A 25 1.95 -4.79 -1.74
CA PHE A 25 2.63 -5.08 -0.47
C PHE A 25 3.22 -3.80 0.13
N VAL A 26 3.31 -3.79 1.45
CA VAL A 26 3.89 -2.71 2.26
C VAL A 26 5.39 -2.90 2.37
N LYS A 27 6.17 -1.91 1.93
CA LYS A 27 7.62 -1.91 2.01
C LYS A 27 8.14 -0.72 2.81
N GLN A 28 9.24 -0.92 3.51
CA GLN A 28 9.89 0.10 4.34
C GLN A 28 11.02 0.79 3.57
N ILE A 29 11.19 2.08 3.81
CA ILE A 29 12.37 2.84 3.35
C ILE A 29 13.35 2.86 4.50
N ASP A 30 14.44 2.10 4.37
CA ASP A 30 15.42 1.86 5.43
C ASP A 30 16.77 2.57 5.24
N THR A 31 16.94 3.29 4.12
CA THR A 31 18.18 3.97 3.68
C THR A 31 19.38 3.06 3.34
N VAL A 32 19.31 1.77 3.69
CA VAL A 32 20.41 0.79 3.55
C VAL A 32 20.03 -0.44 2.71
N SER A 33 18.90 -0.41 2.01
CA SER A 33 18.43 -1.49 1.13
C SER A 33 18.32 -2.86 1.82
N GLY A 34 17.84 -2.88 3.05
CA GLY A 34 17.60 -4.09 3.83
C GLY A 34 18.81 -4.63 4.58
N GLU A 35 19.95 -3.94 4.58
CA GLU A 35 21.15 -4.38 5.31
C GLU A 35 20.92 -4.41 6.83
N TRP A 36 20.23 -3.39 7.35
CA TRP A 36 19.90 -3.26 8.76
C TRP A 36 18.40 -3.06 8.95
N PRO A 37 17.81 -3.63 10.02
CA PRO A 37 16.41 -3.43 10.31
C PRO A 37 16.15 -1.95 10.61
N ALA A 38 15.26 -1.33 9.84
CA ALA A 38 14.90 0.06 10.06
C ALA A 38 13.97 0.21 11.27
N GLN A 39 14.28 1.18 12.12
CA GLN A 39 13.54 1.44 13.36
C GLN A 39 12.27 2.29 13.15
N THR A 40 12.04 2.82 11.95
CA THR A 40 10.99 3.81 11.64
C THR A 40 10.03 3.31 10.56
N ASN A 41 8.72 3.48 10.76
CA ASN A 41 7.72 3.06 9.78
C ASN A 41 7.48 4.12 8.69
N TYR A 42 8.49 4.38 7.86
CA TYR A 42 8.33 5.15 6.63
C TYR A 42 8.06 4.20 5.45
N LEU A 43 6.80 4.18 5.01
CA LEU A 43 6.25 3.09 4.21
C LEU A 43 5.78 3.54 2.83
N TYR A 44 5.82 2.62 1.87
CA TYR A 44 5.20 2.77 0.55
C TYR A 44 4.59 1.45 0.08
N LEU A 45 3.76 1.51 -0.96
CA LEU A 45 3.10 0.36 -1.56
C LEU A 45 3.73 -0.01 -2.90
N THR A 46 3.94 -1.29 -3.14
CA THR A 46 4.43 -1.81 -4.43
C THR A 46 3.72 -3.11 -4.83
N TYR A 47 3.53 -3.33 -6.13
CA TYR A 47 3.10 -4.62 -6.67
C TYR A 47 4.27 -5.58 -6.90
N HIS A 48 5.51 -5.09 -6.83
CA HIS A 48 6.71 -5.86 -7.08
C HIS A 48 7.35 -6.29 -5.75
N ALA A 49 6.67 -7.21 -5.08
CA ALA A 49 7.08 -7.80 -3.82
C ALA A 49 6.27 -9.07 -3.58
N ASP A 50 6.74 -9.91 -2.65
CA ASP A 50 6.05 -11.15 -2.26
C ASP A 50 5.54 -11.12 -0.80
N ILE A 51 6.09 -10.23 0.03
CA ILE A 51 5.75 -10.11 1.47
C ILE A 51 5.70 -8.65 1.93
N ASP A 52 4.92 -8.39 2.97
CA ASP A 52 4.89 -7.11 3.69
C ASP A 52 6.06 -7.04 4.69
N ASP A 53 6.78 -5.92 4.76
CA ASP A 53 7.93 -5.75 5.69
C ASP A 53 7.50 -5.49 7.13
N VAL A 54 6.28 -4.97 7.33
CA VAL A 54 5.76 -4.56 8.63
C VAL A 54 4.40 -5.22 8.88
N GLN A 55 4.19 -5.69 10.11
CA GLN A 55 2.90 -6.20 10.55
C GLN A 55 2.04 -5.07 11.15
N PRO A 56 0.71 -5.11 10.99
CA PRO A 56 -0.19 -4.19 11.67
C PRO A 56 0.05 -4.18 13.18
N SER A 57 -0.07 -3.01 13.82
CA SER A 57 0.08 -2.89 15.27
C SER A 57 -0.91 -3.79 15.99
N THR A 58 -0.42 -4.63 16.91
CA THR A 58 -1.24 -5.54 17.73
C THR A 58 -1.76 -4.89 19.01
N ASN A 59 -1.55 -3.58 19.18
CA ASN A 59 -2.02 -2.87 20.36
C ASN A 59 -3.55 -2.81 20.39
N GLU A 60 -4.12 -2.76 21.60
CA GLU A 60 -5.57 -2.65 21.82
C GLU A 60 -6.16 -1.31 21.35
N GLU A 61 -5.30 -0.33 21.07
CA GLU A 61 -5.70 0.97 20.56
C GLU A 61 -6.01 0.93 19.06
N THR A 62 -7.16 1.50 18.69
CA THR A 62 -7.55 1.60 17.28
C THR A 62 -6.68 2.67 16.59
N PRO A 63 -5.91 2.32 15.54
CA PRO A 63 -5.10 3.31 14.83
C PRO A 63 -6.00 4.35 14.12
N VAL A 64 -5.55 5.61 14.11
CA VAL A 64 -6.26 6.72 13.47
C VAL A 64 -5.57 7.08 12.14
N LEU A 65 -6.34 7.10 11.04
CA LEU A 65 -5.88 7.54 9.73
C LEU A 65 -6.10 9.05 9.54
N VAL A 66 -5.03 9.78 9.26
CA VAL A 66 -5.08 11.21 8.91
C VAL A 66 -4.71 11.37 7.44
N LEU A 67 -5.62 11.95 6.64
CA LEU A 67 -5.38 12.21 5.22
C LEU A 67 -4.79 13.60 5.02
N GLY A 68 -3.61 13.67 4.38
CA GLY A 68 -2.99 14.93 3.99
C GLY A 68 -3.65 15.58 2.77
N SER A 69 -3.31 16.85 2.50
CA SER A 69 -3.87 17.64 1.38
C SER A 69 -3.36 17.24 -0.01
N GLY A 70 -2.34 16.37 -0.08
CA GLY A 70 -1.61 16.12 -1.31
C GLY A 70 -0.76 17.32 -1.73
N VAL A 71 -0.56 17.48 -3.04
CA VAL A 71 0.25 18.56 -3.60
C VAL A 71 -0.40 19.93 -3.37
N TYR A 72 0.43 20.94 -3.08
CA TYR A 72 -0.03 22.32 -3.01
C TYR A 72 -0.51 22.81 -4.38
N ARG A 73 -1.61 23.56 -4.39
CA ARG A 73 -2.14 24.27 -5.56
C ARG A 73 -2.71 25.61 -5.12
N ILE A 74 -2.62 26.62 -5.99
CA ILE A 74 -3.25 27.93 -5.83
C ILE A 74 -4.73 27.83 -6.20
#